data_AF-A0A941N5J3-F1
#
_entry.id   AF-A0A941N5J3-F1
#
_cell.length_a   1.000
_cell.length_b   1.000
_cell.length_c   1.000
_cell.angle_alpha   90.00
_cell.angle_beta   90.00
_cell.angle_gamma   90.00
#
_symmetry.space_group_name_H-M   'P 1'
#
loop_
_entity.id
_entity.type
_entity.pdbx_description
1 polymer ?
#
loop_
_entity_poly.entity_id
_entity_poly.type
_entity_poly.pdbx_seq_one_letter_code
_entity_poly.pdbx_strand_id
1 'polypeptide(L)'
;MNTLPDASPPAEISADLARWLSAAVTAGASDLHLIADYPPTLRVHGELQALTEPALESASIGEQLRALCPPALRSLLDTRKSVDFSFDLESGGRKQRFRGNLFYTANRLAGCFRIIPAEIPEFRWAGFPQPLAERLAFLPDGLVIVTGVTGSGKTTTLAMIVNLLNQAGGYRIITVEDPVEYLYPRSTDSVITQRELGTDVESFADGLKFGLRQDPDVILVGEIRDRETAQMALSAAETGHLVFTTLHTRDVKGAISRFADLFPQDVQSDVRSQLALSLRAIISQRLLPGYERGAKRHLALEVLWNTHPIATGIRQGKLESIDNYLMTHRSDGMISFDESVRQLYLSKKISRETAEQNVREASILHR
;
A
#
# COMPACT_ATOMS: atom_id res chain seq x y z
N MET A 1 11.89 14.67 9.81
CA MET A 1 10.80 13.79 10.30
C MET A 1 11.49 12.69 11.07
N ASN A 2 11.12 12.49 12.33
CA ASN A 2 11.94 11.74 13.29
C ASN A 2 11.84 10.23 13.04
N THR A 3 13.01 9.61 13.12
CA THR A 3 13.34 8.18 13.12
C THR A 3 12.45 7.34 14.03
N LEU A 4 12.18 6.10 13.62
CA LEU A 4 11.49 5.06 14.39
C LEU A 4 12.54 4.02 14.85
N PRO A 5 13.23 4.21 15.97
CA PRO A 5 14.19 3.22 16.46
C PRO A 5 13.55 1.83 16.56
N ASP A 6 14.31 0.83 16.10
CA ASP A 6 13.98 -0.58 16.28
C ASP A 6 13.71 -0.84 17.77
N ALA A 7 12.47 -1.20 18.01
CA ALA A 7 11.95 -1.48 19.30
C ALA A 7 12.18 -2.96 19.57
N SER A 8 13.13 -3.27 20.46
CA SER A 8 13.12 -4.57 21.15
C SER A 8 11.68 -4.89 21.58
N PRO A 9 11.24 -6.17 21.52
CA PRO A 9 9.85 -6.53 21.77
C PRO A 9 9.35 -5.87 23.06
N PRO A 10 8.10 -5.39 23.08
CA PRO A 10 7.54 -4.73 24.25
C PRO A 10 7.82 -5.57 25.51
N ALA A 11 8.23 -4.90 26.59
CA ALA A 11 8.33 -5.54 27.89
C ALA A 11 6.94 -6.07 28.25
N GLU A 12 6.81 -7.41 28.30
CA GLU A 12 5.60 -8.20 28.60
C GLU A 12 4.24 -7.55 28.25
N ILE A 13 3.65 -7.97 27.14
CA ILE A 13 2.26 -7.64 26.80
C ILE A 13 1.33 -8.22 27.88
N SER A 14 0.50 -7.37 28.51
CA SER A 14 -0.47 -7.80 29.53
C SER A 14 -1.43 -8.87 28.97
N ALA A 15 -1.96 -9.73 29.85
CA ALA A 15 -2.89 -10.78 29.44
C ALA A 15 -4.15 -10.22 28.76
N ASP A 16 -4.69 -9.11 29.26
CA ASP A 16 -5.85 -8.45 28.66
C ASP A 16 -5.53 -7.85 27.28
N LEU A 17 -4.41 -7.15 27.14
CA LEU A 17 -4.00 -6.59 25.86
C LEU A 17 -3.75 -7.69 24.82
N ALA A 18 -3.06 -8.76 25.19
CA ALA A 18 -2.86 -9.92 24.30
C ALA A 18 -4.19 -10.57 23.88
N ARG A 19 -5.16 -10.65 24.80
CA ARG A 19 -6.50 -11.18 24.54
C ARG A 19 -7.28 -10.30 23.58
N TRP A 20 -7.28 -8.96 23.75
CA TRP A 20 -7.95 -8.03 22.84
C TRP A 20 -7.31 -8.03 21.45
N LEU A 21 -5.98 -8.04 21.36
CA LEU A 21 -5.26 -8.15 20.10
C LEU A 21 -5.61 -9.47 19.38
N SER A 22 -5.65 -10.59 20.10
CA SER A 22 -6.04 -11.89 19.52
C SER A 22 -7.51 -11.94 19.10
N ALA A 23 -8.41 -11.31 19.86
CA ALA A 23 -9.83 -11.18 19.49
C ALA A 23 -10.00 -10.37 18.21
N ALA A 24 -9.24 -9.28 18.04
CA ALA A 24 -9.26 -8.47 16.84
C ALA A 24 -8.87 -9.29 15.60
N VAL A 25 -7.84 -10.13 15.70
CA VAL A 25 -7.39 -11.03 14.63
C VAL A 25 -8.44 -12.09 14.31
N THR A 26 -9.00 -12.74 15.34
CA THR A 26 -10.01 -13.80 15.19
C THR A 26 -11.29 -13.27 14.53
N ALA A 27 -11.68 -12.03 14.85
CA ALA A 27 -12.85 -11.37 14.27
C ALA A 27 -12.61 -10.84 12.84
N GLY A 28 -11.38 -10.94 12.30
CA GLY A 28 -11.04 -10.36 11.00
C GLY A 28 -11.13 -8.83 10.98
N ALA A 29 -10.87 -8.18 12.12
CA ALA A 29 -10.88 -6.72 12.22
C ALA A 29 -9.71 -6.10 11.42
N SER A 30 -9.88 -4.86 10.97
CA SER A 30 -8.77 -4.06 10.42
C SER A 30 -7.99 -3.35 11.52
N ASP A 31 -8.69 -2.88 12.56
CA ASP A 31 -8.11 -2.06 13.63
C ASP A 31 -8.76 -2.41 15.00
N LEU A 32 -7.98 -2.29 16.08
CA LEU A 32 -8.40 -2.32 17.47
C LEU A 32 -8.16 -0.94 18.10
N HIS A 33 -9.16 -0.41 18.80
CA HIS A 33 -9.13 0.87 19.49
C HIS A 33 -9.23 0.66 20.99
N LEU A 34 -8.27 1.19 21.74
CA LEU A 34 -8.21 1.15 23.20
C LEU A 34 -8.16 2.57 23.74
N ILE A 35 -9.32 3.06 24.19
CA ILE A 35 -9.53 4.44 24.66
C ILE A 35 -10.28 4.38 25.99
N ALA A 36 -9.82 5.13 26.99
CA ALA A 36 -10.47 5.21 28.29
C ALA A 36 -11.96 5.60 28.17
N ASP A 37 -12.79 5.07 29.06
CA ASP A 37 -14.25 5.20 29.11
C ASP A 37 -15.03 4.49 27.99
N TYR A 38 -14.34 3.88 27.03
CA TYR A 38 -14.94 3.02 26.01
C TYR A 38 -14.56 1.55 26.27
N PRO A 39 -15.42 0.59 25.91
CA PRO A 39 -14.98 -0.80 25.80
C PRO A 39 -13.92 -0.92 24.68
N PRO A 40 -13.06 -1.95 24.72
CA PRO A 40 -12.22 -2.30 23.59
C PRO A 40 -13.08 -2.41 22.32
N THR A 41 -12.71 -1.68 21.28
CA THR A 41 -13.54 -1.53 20.09
C THR A 41 -12.80 -1.97 18.84
N LEU A 42 -13.40 -2.87 18.07
CA LEU A 42 -12.87 -3.37 16.81
C LEU A 42 -13.45 -2.59 15.63
N ARG A 43 -12.71 -2.52 14.53
CA ARG A 43 -13.24 -2.14 13.22
C ARG A 43 -13.33 -3.37 12.32
N VAL A 44 -14.54 -3.83 12.02
CA VAL A 44 -14.78 -5.01 11.18
C VAL A 44 -15.54 -4.56 9.93
N HIS A 45 -14.99 -4.84 8.75
CA HIS A 45 -15.55 -4.41 7.45
C HIS A 45 -15.89 -2.90 7.35
N GLY A 46 -15.16 -2.06 8.10
CA GLY A 46 -15.33 -0.61 8.13
C GLY A 46 -16.26 -0.10 9.25
N GLU A 47 -17.02 -0.97 9.90
CA GLU A 47 -17.93 -0.62 11.00
C GLU A 47 -17.28 -0.85 12.37
N LEU A 48 -17.60 0.01 13.35
CA LEU A 48 -17.09 -0.13 14.72
C LEU A 48 -17.96 -1.09 15.52
N GLN A 49 -17.33 -2.05 16.19
CA GLN A 49 -17.97 -3.09 17.00
C GLN A 49 -17.27 -3.18 18.35
N ALA A 50 -17.97 -2.83 19.43
CA ALA A 50 -17.45 -2.97 20.79
C ALA A 50 -17.41 -4.44 21.22
N LEU A 51 -16.33 -4.86 21.88
CA LEU A 51 -16.28 -6.14 22.58
C LEU A 51 -17.25 -6.13 23.76
N THR A 52 -17.74 -7.30 24.15
CA THR A 52 -18.64 -7.46 25.32
C THR A 52 -17.83 -7.40 26.61
N GLU A 53 -17.32 -6.21 26.92
CA GLU A 53 -16.42 -5.92 28.04
C GLU A 53 -16.75 -4.56 28.68
N PRO A 54 -16.36 -4.34 29.94
CA PRO A 54 -16.55 -3.05 30.58
C PRO A 54 -15.74 -1.95 29.89
N ALA A 55 -16.13 -0.70 30.14
CA ALA A 55 -15.36 0.45 29.74
C ALA A 55 -13.94 0.41 30.35
N LEU A 56 -12.94 0.77 29.54
CA LEU A 56 -11.55 0.77 29.93
C LEU A 56 -11.27 1.86 30.96
N GLU A 57 -10.67 1.49 32.09
CA GLU A 57 -10.23 2.44 33.10
C GLU A 57 -8.94 3.14 32.66
N SER A 58 -8.90 4.48 32.74
CA SER A 58 -7.78 5.28 32.26
C SER A 58 -6.42 4.92 32.87
N ALA A 59 -6.36 4.62 34.17
CA ALA A 59 -5.10 4.30 34.84
C ALA A 59 -4.55 2.95 34.33
N SER A 60 -5.40 1.93 34.36
CA SER A 60 -5.06 0.57 33.92
C SER A 60 -4.67 0.52 32.44
N ILE A 61 -5.47 1.10 31.54
CA ILE A 61 -5.14 1.04 30.10
C ILE A 61 -3.88 1.86 29.78
N GLY A 62 -3.69 3.01 30.44
CA GLY A 62 -2.51 3.84 30.25
C GLY A 62 -1.21 3.13 30.66
N GLU A 63 -1.24 2.34 31.74
CA GLU A 63 -0.10 1.53 32.16
C GLU A 63 0.22 0.43 31.14
N GLN A 64 -0.80 -0.33 30.69
CA GLN A 64 -0.64 -1.39 29.70
C GLN A 64 -0.09 -0.87 28.37
N LEU A 65 -0.63 0.25 27.87
CA LEU A 65 -0.17 0.90 26.64
C LEU A 65 1.26 1.46 26.79
N ARG A 66 1.62 1.99 27.96
CA ARG A 66 2.98 2.48 28.21
C ARG A 66 4.00 1.34 28.31
N ALA A 67 3.60 0.20 28.88
CA ALA A 67 4.43 -1.01 28.91
C ALA A 67 4.70 -1.52 27.49
N LEU A 68 3.67 -1.52 26.63
CA LEU A 68 3.78 -1.85 25.21
C LEU A 68 4.67 -0.87 24.44
N CYS A 69 4.76 0.40 24.87
CA CYS A 69 5.58 1.40 24.20
C CYS A 69 7.07 1.02 24.25
N PRO A 70 7.74 0.90 23.09
CA PRO A 70 9.16 0.59 23.03
C PRO A 70 10.02 1.54 23.86
N PRO A 71 11.02 1.04 24.61
CA PRO A 71 11.86 1.88 25.47
C PRO A 71 12.47 3.09 24.75
N ALA A 72 12.95 2.89 23.51
CA ALA A 72 13.55 3.94 22.68
C ALA A 72 12.57 5.04 22.26
N LEU A 73 11.26 4.76 22.27
CA LEU A 73 10.20 5.66 21.84
C LEU A 73 9.49 6.37 22.99
N ARG A 74 9.74 6.00 24.25
CA ARG A 74 9.06 6.57 25.42
C ARG A 74 9.28 8.07 25.56
N SER A 75 10.51 8.54 25.38
CA SER A 75 10.83 9.98 25.41
C SER A 75 10.11 10.75 24.29
N LEU A 76 9.96 10.13 23.12
CA LEU A 76 9.23 10.70 22.00
C LEU A 76 7.73 10.77 22.30
N LEU A 77 7.14 9.72 22.88
CA LEU A 77 5.76 9.72 23.33
C LEU A 77 5.49 10.82 24.36
N ASP A 78 6.39 11.01 25.33
CA ASP A 78 6.22 12.01 26.39
C ASP A 78 6.35 13.44 25.85
N THR A 79 7.20 13.67 24.84
CA THR A 79 7.43 15.01 24.25
C THR A 79 6.46 15.35 23.13
N ARG A 80 6.23 14.44 22.18
CA ARG A 80 5.37 14.65 21.00
C ARG A 80 3.92 14.25 21.21
N LYS A 81 3.62 13.57 22.32
CA LYS A 81 2.26 13.10 22.68
C LYS A 81 1.65 12.10 21.69
N SER A 82 2.43 11.58 20.75
CA SER A 82 2.03 10.56 19.79
C SER A 82 3.28 9.82 19.28
N VAL A 83 3.17 8.51 19.07
CA VAL A 83 4.23 7.69 18.47
C VAL A 83 3.64 6.50 17.71
N ASP A 84 4.21 6.20 16.55
CA ASP A 84 3.96 4.99 15.78
C ASP A 84 5.05 3.94 16.05
N PHE A 85 4.70 2.66 16.01
CA PHE A 85 5.65 1.55 16.01
C PHE A 85 5.01 0.26 15.49
N SER A 86 5.84 -0.71 15.18
CA SER A 86 5.42 -2.06 14.79
C SER A 86 5.85 -3.06 15.87
N PHE A 87 5.05 -4.10 16.11
CA PHE A 87 5.44 -5.21 16.98
C PHE A 87 4.74 -6.49 16.53
N ASP A 88 5.26 -7.62 16.99
CA ASP A 88 4.70 -8.93 16.69
C ASP A 88 4.13 -9.57 17.97
N LEU A 89 3.00 -10.26 17.83
CA LEU A 89 2.37 -11.08 18.87
C LEU A 89 2.31 -12.53 18.39
N GLU A 90 2.81 -13.45 19.19
CA GLU A 90 2.55 -14.88 18.96
C GLU A 90 1.16 -15.24 19.50
N SER A 91 0.28 -15.73 18.64
CA SER A 91 -1.05 -16.21 19.02
C SER A 91 -1.40 -17.45 18.21
N GLY A 92 -1.75 -18.55 18.87
CA GLY A 92 -2.13 -19.80 18.21
C GLY A 92 -1.02 -20.44 17.35
N GLY A 93 0.25 -20.24 17.71
CA GLY A 93 1.40 -20.76 16.96
C GLY A 93 1.73 -20.00 15.67
N ARG A 94 1.07 -18.86 15.42
CA ARG A 94 1.37 -17.95 14.31
C ARG A 94 1.84 -16.61 14.85
N LYS A 95 2.82 -16.02 14.17
CA LYS A 95 3.32 -14.69 14.45
C LYS A 95 2.44 -13.67 13.72
N GLN A 96 1.78 -12.79 14.47
CA GLN A 96 0.88 -11.78 13.94
C GLN A 96 1.47 -10.40 14.18
N ARG A 97 1.71 -9.64 13.10
CA ARG A 97 2.26 -8.28 13.17
C ARG A 97 1.15 -7.27 13.40
N PHE A 98 1.45 -6.24 14.19
CA PHE A 98 0.59 -5.10 14.45
C PHE A 98 1.36 -3.80 14.23
N ARG A 99 0.67 -2.80 13.72
CA ARG A 99 1.12 -1.40 13.78
C ARG A 99 0.35 -0.71 14.91
N GLY A 100 1.07 -0.26 15.93
CA GLY A 100 0.54 0.53 17.03
C GLY A 100 0.74 2.02 16.79
N ASN A 101 -0.28 2.81 17.10
CA ASN A 101 -0.16 4.23 17.34
C ASN A 101 -0.62 4.51 18.76
N LEU A 102 0.29 5.01 19.60
CA LEU A 102 -0.01 5.47 20.94
C LEU A 102 -0.06 7.00 20.95
N PHE A 103 -1.10 7.57 21.55
CA PHE A 103 -1.31 9.01 21.57
C PHE A 103 -2.05 9.47 22.82
N TYR A 104 -1.87 10.72 23.19
CA TYR A 104 -2.63 11.32 24.29
C TYR A 104 -3.92 11.97 23.80
N THR A 105 -5.00 11.74 24.53
CA THR A 105 -6.29 12.42 24.37
C THR A 105 -6.83 12.79 25.74
N ALA A 106 -7.21 14.05 25.95
CA ALA A 106 -7.65 14.57 27.26
C ALA A 106 -6.70 14.19 28.42
N ASN A 107 -5.38 14.32 28.20
CA ASN A 107 -4.31 13.92 29.13
C ASN A 107 -4.26 12.44 29.52
N ARG A 108 -4.99 11.57 28.80
CA ARG A 108 -4.99 10.11 28.99
C ARG A 108 -4.32 9.43 27.80
N LEU A 109 -3.56 8.38 28.05
CA LEU A 109 -2.93 7.60 26.98
C LEU A 109 -3.95 6.68 26.33
N ALA A 110 -3.96 6.65 24.99
CA ALA A 110 -4.82 5.83 24.16
C ALA A 110 -3.99 5.12 23.08
N GLY A 111 -4.56 4.06 22.51
CA GLY A 111 -3.91 3.24 21.50
C GLY A 111 -4.82 2.82 20.36
N CYS A 112 -4.30 2.88 19.14
CA CYS A 112 -4.91 2.28 17.96
C CYS A 112 -3.95 1.25 17.37
N PHE A 113 -4.43 0.04 17.13
CA PHE A 113 -3.63 -1.09 16.64
C PHE A 113 -4.21 -1.61 15.34
N ARG A 114 -3.47 -1.44 14.25
CA ARG A 114 -3.83 -2.03 12.97
C ARG A 114 -3.24 -3.43 12.87
N ILE A 115 -4.07 -4.39 12.48
CA ILE A 115 -3.64 -5.75 12.19
C ILE A 115 -2.95 -5.74 10.82
N ILE A 116 -1.74 -6.28 10.76
CA ILE A 116 -0.96 -6.37 9.53
C ILE A 116 -1.07 -7.82 9.03
N PRO A 117 -1.74 -8.09 7.89
CA PRO A 117 -1.98 -9.46 7.44
C PRO A 117 -0.69 -10.28 7.34
N ALA A 118 -0.67 -11.46 7.96
CA ALA A 118 0.51 -12.32 7.99
C ALA A 118 0.82 -12.98 6.63
N GLU A 119 -0.20 -13.13 5.77
CA GLU A 119 -0.11 -13.84 4.51
C GLU A 119 -0.46 -12.91 3.35
N ILE A 120 0.32 -13.00 2.27
CA ILE A 120 0.05 -12.32 1.00
C ILE A 120 -1.17 -13.02 0.38
N PRO A 121 -2.26 -12.29 0.05
CA PRO A 121 -3.48 -12.93 -0.42
C PRO A 121 -3.30 -13.51 -1.83
N GLU A 122 -4.19 -14.43 -2.19
CA GLU A 122 -4.26 -14.95 -3.56
C GLU A 122 -4.83 -13.92 -4.54
N PHE A 123 -4.33 -13.92 -5.78
CA PHE A 123 -4.84 -13.07 -6.89
C PHE A 123 -6.35 -13.20 -7.08
N ARG A 124 -6.86 -14.43 -7.06
CA ARG A 124 -8.29 -14.72 -7.21
C ARG A 124 -9.11 -14.05 -6.13
N TRP A 125 -8.63 -14.09 -4.88
CA TRP A 125 -9.28 -13.41 -3.78
C TRP A 125 -9.17 -11.90 -3.96
N ALA A 126 -7.99 -11.35 -4.20
CA ALA A 126 -7.80 -9.90 -4.37
C ALA A 126 -8.60 -9.31 -5.56
N GLY A 127 -8.95 -10.15 -6.55
CA GLY A 127 -9.59 -9.71 -7.78
C GLY A 127 -8.63 -9.05 -8.76
N PHE A 128 -7.32 -9.19 -8.53
CA PHE A 128 -6.28 -8.70 -9.45
C PHE A 128 -5.97 -9.79 -10.49
N PRO A 129 -6.04 -9.51 -11.81
CA PRO A 129 -5.81 -10.53 -12.83
C PRO A 129 -4.37 -11.07 -12.79
N GLN A 130 -4.21 -12.37 -12.53
CA GLN A 130 -2.88 -13.00 -12.48
C GLN A 130 -2.06 -12.81 -13.78
N PRO A 131 -2.64 -12.92 -15.00
CA PRO A 131 -1.86 -12.66 -16.23
C PRO A 131 -1.32 -11.21 -16.33
N LEU A 132 -2.04 -10.24 -15.74
CA LEU A 132 -1.56 -8.87 -15.63
C LEU A 132 -0.39 -8.79 -14.64
N ALA A 133 -0.50 -9.47 -13.51
CA ALA A 133 0.57 -9.51 -12.50
C ALA A 133 1.85 -10.13 -13.06
N GLU A 134 1.75 -11.27 -13.76
CA GLU A 134 2.89 -11.94 -14.40
C GLU A 134 3.54 -11.03 -15.45
N ARG A 135 2.74 -10.36 -16.29
CA ARG A 135 3.27 -9.43 -17.29
C ARG A 135 4.00 -8.24 -16.66
N LEU A 136 3.57 -7.77 -15.48
CA LEU A 136 4.23 -6.69 -14.74
C LEU A 136 5.48 -7.18 -14.00
N ALA A 137 5.40 -8.37 -13.39
CA ALA A 137 6.49 -8.99 -12.64
C ALA A 137 7.71 -9.22 -13.53
N PHE A 138 7.51 -9.83 -14.70
CA PHE A 138 8.61 -10.26 -15.57
C PHE A 138 9.00 -9.23 -16.63
N LEU A 139 8.77 -7.95 -16.36
CA LEU A 139 9.38 -6.88 -17.15
C LEU A 139 10.90 -6.91 -16.95
N PRO A 140 11.71 -6.67 -17.99
CA PRO A 140 13.16 -6.70 -17.86
C PRO A 140 13.70 -5.56 -16.97
N ASP A 141 13.07 -4.38 -17.07
CA ASP A 141 13.48 -3.16 -16.39
C ASP A 141 12.38 -2.10 -16.50
N GLY A 142 12.56 -0.98 -15.78
CA GLY A 142 11.76 0.23 -15.91
C GLY A 142 10.86 0.48 -14.71
N LEU A 143 9.99 1.49 -14.83
CA LEU A 143 9.14 1.95 -13.74
C LEU A 143 7.69 1.48 -13.90
N VAL A 144 7.15 0.84 -12.86
CA VAL A 144 5.74 0.48 -12.72
C VAL A 144 5.15 1.24 -11.54
N ILE A 145 4.07 1.98 -11.79
CA ILE A 145 3.40 2.79 -10.76
C ILE A 145 2.02 2.18 -10.47
N VAL A 146 1.77 1.82 -9.22
CA VAL A 146 0.43 1.47 -8.74
C VAL A 146 -0.15 2.67 -7.99
N THR A 147 -1.27 3.19 -8.45
CA THR A 147 -1.90 4.38 -7.88
C THR A 147 -3.33 4.10 -7.40
N GLY A 148 -3.85 5.02 -6.59
CA GLY A 148 -5.15 4.91 -5.94
C GLY A 148 -5.15 5.64 -4.61
N VAL A 149 -6.34 5.88 -4.05
CA VAL A 149 -6.47 6.51 -2.73
C VAL A 149 -5.99 5.57 -1.60
N THR A 150 -5.91 6.07 -0.37
CA THR A 150 -5.64 5.24 0.81
C THR A 150 -6.65 4.10 0.91
N GLY A 151 -6.17 2.88 1.16
CA GLY A 151 -7.03 1.70 1.27
C GLY A 151 -7.55 1.17 -0.07
N SER A 152 -6.98 1.54 -1.21
CA SER A 152 -7.37 0.99 -2.52
C SER A 152 -6.72 -0.37 -2.87
N GLY A 153 -5.88 -0.93 -1.99
CA GLY A 153 -5.21 -2.22 -2.21
C GLY A 153 -3.86 -2.16 -2.92
N LYS A 154 -3.20 -0.98 -2.98
CA LYS A 154 -1.91 -0.80 -3.65
C LYS A 154 -0.82 -1.70 -3.10
N THR A 155 -0.60 -1.64 -1.78
CA THR A 155 0.42 -2.44 -1.09
C THR A 155 0.16 -3.93 -1.24
N THR A 156 -1.10 -4.36 -1.11
CA THR A 156 -1.51 -5.75 -1.37
C THR A 156 -1.17 -6.20 -2.80
N THR A 157 -1.42 -5.34 -3.79
CA THR A 157 -1.12 -5.66 -5.19
C THR A 157 0.38 -5.80 -5.43
N LEU A 158 1.17 -4.86 -4.92
CA LEU A 158 2.62 -4.91 -5.06
C LEU A 158 3.22 -6.10 -4.31
N ALA A 159 2.70 -6.43 -3.12
CA ALA A 159 3.10 -7.62 -2.39
C ALA A 159 2.82 -8.91 -3.18
N MET A 160 1.66 -9.03 -3.82
CA MET A 160 1.37 -10.18 -4.68
C MET A 160 2.31 -10.26 -5.89
N ILE A 161 2.60 -9.15 -6.56
CA ILE A 161 3.50 -9.10 -7.74
C ILE A 161 4.94 -9.43 -7.34
N VAL A 162 5.46 -8.81 -6.28
CA VAL A 162 6.82 -9.07 -5.80
C VAL A 162 6.95 -10.51 -5.29
N ASN A 163 5.90 -11.08 -4.71
CA ASN A 163 5.93 -12.47 -4.30
C ASN A 163 5.97 -13.44 -5.49
N LEU A 164 5.41 -13.10 -6.66
CA LEU A 164 5.62 -13.89 -7.88
C LEU A 164 7.10 -13.95 -8.26
N LEU A 165 7.82 -12.83 -8.19
CA LEU A 165 9.26 -12.77 -8.46
C LEU A 165 10.07 -13.57 -7.42
N ASN A 166 9.71 -13.45 -6.16
CA ASN A 166 10.33 -14.22 -5.08
C ASN A 166 10.17 -15.74 -5.28
N GLN A 167 9.00 -16.18 -5.77
CA GLN A 167 8.70 -17.58 -6.06
C GLN A 167 9.31 -18.07 -7.38
N ALA A 168 9.44 -17.20 -8.38
CA ALA A 168 10.06 -17.54 -9.66
C ALA A 168 11.56 -17.84 -9.52
N GLY A 169 12.21 -17.25 -8.52
CA GLY A 169 13.65 -17.44 -8.27
C GLY A 169 14.54 -16.57 -9.17
N GLY A 170 15.81 -16.45 -8.80
CA GLY A 170 16.83 -15.74 -9.56
C GLY A 170 16.84 -14.23 -9.39
N TYR A 171 16.15 -13.68 -8.37
CA TYR A 171 16.06 -12.23 -8.16
C TYR A 171 16.65 -11.78 -6.82
N ARG A 172 17.41 -10.70 -6.85
CA ARG A 172 17.74 -9.86 -5.71
C ARG A 172 16.69 -8.75 -5.60
N ILE A 173 15.86 -8.81 -4.57
CA ILE A 173 14.74 -7.89 -4.36
C ILE A 173 14.98 -7.01 -3.14
N ILE A 174 14.85 -5.70 -3.30
CA ILE A 174 14.93 -4.75 -2.18
C ILE A 174 13.60 -4.01 -2.08
N THR A 175 13.02 -3.99 -0.88
CA THR A 175 11.84 -3.17 -0.59
C THR A 175 12.20 -2.09 0.42
N VAL A 176 11.64 -0.90 0.22
CA VAL A 176 11.74 0.23 1.13
C VAL A 176 10.31 0.70 1.42
N GLU A 177 9.82 0.53 2.64
CA GLU A 177 8.39 0.61 2.99
C GLU A 177 8.14 1.46 4.25
N ASP A 178 6.92 2.02 4.40
CA ASP A 178 6.53 2.87 5.54
C ASP A 178 5.10 2.56 6.04
N PRO A 179 4.93 1.59 6.96
CA PRO A 179 5.86 0.54 7.36
C PRO A 179 5.78 -0.68 6.42
N VAL A 180 6.51 -1.75 6.73
CA VAL A 180 6.37 -3.05 6.06
C VAL A 180 5.00 -3.65 6.38
N GLU A 181 4.17 -3.86 5.35
CA GLU A 181 2.79 -4.40 5.49
C GLU A 181 2.69 -5.91 5.25
N TYR A 182 3.54 -6.50 4.43
CA TYR A 182 3.53 -7.94 4.16
C TYR A 182 4.93 -8.50 4.28
N LEU A 183 5.07 -9.62 4.99
CA LEU A 183 6.34 -10.34 5.02
C LEU A 183 6.37 -11.34 3.87
N TYR A 184 7.44 -11.29 3.08
CA TYR A 184 7.63 -12.26 2.01
C TYR A 184 8.13 -13.59 2.59
N PRO A 185 7.59 -14.73 2.14
CA PRO A 185 8.09 -16.03 2.56
C PRO A 185 9.54 -16.19 2.12
N ARG A 186 10.34 -16.88 2.95
CA ARG A 186 11.72 -17.20 2.58
C ARG A 186 11.73 -18.09 1.35
N SER A 187 12.44 -17.66 0.31
CA SER A 187 12.73 -18.42 -0.89
C SER A 187 14.19 -18.88 -0.83
N THR A 188 14.48 -20.07 -1.38
CA THR A 188 15.87 -20.52 -1.59
C THR A 188 16.49 -19.90 -2.83
N ASP A 189 15.65 -19.45 -3.77
CA ASP A 189 16.05 -19.12 -5.13
C ASP A 189 16.10 -17.61 -5.37
N SER A 190 15.46 -16.81 -4.50
CA SER A 190 15.50 -15.34 -4.52
C SER A 190 15.93 -14.79 -3.16
N VAL A 191 16.57 -13.61 -3.15
CA VAL A 191 17.02 -12.93 -1.93
C VAL A 191 16.29 -11.60 -1.79
N ILE A 192 15.35 -11.55 -0.84
CA ILE A 192 14.58 -10.35 -0.53
C ILE A 192 15.06 -9.67 0.76
N THR A 193 15.21 -8.34 0.72
CA THR A 193 15.48 -7.51 1.90
C THR A 193 14.41 -6.46 2.00
N GLN A 194 13.68 -6.44 3.11
CA GLN A 194 12.70 -5.41 3.41
C GLN A 194 13.31 -4.41 4.38
N ARG A 195 13.18 -3.12 4.06
CA ARG A 195 13.71 -2.02 4.85
C ARG A 195 12.58 -1.08 5.22
N GLU A 196 12.29 -0.98 6.51
CA GLU A 196 11.26 -0.11 7.04
C GLU A 196 11.79 1.29 7.32
N LEU A 197 11.04 2.32 6.92
CA LEU A 197 11.37 3.71 7.21
C LEU A 197 11.36 3.97 8.72
N GLY A 198 12.35 4.75 9.15
CA GLY A 198 12.60 5.07 10.54
C GLY A 198 13.38 3.99 11.29
N THR A 199 13.25 2.72 10.89
CA THR A 199 13.88 1.55 11.54
C THR A 199 15.17 1.13 10.84
N ASP A 200 15.10 0.79 9.55
CA ASP A 200 16.22 0.27 8.75
C ASP A 200 16.84 1.33 7.82
N VAL A 201 16.07 2.39 7.53
CA VAL A 201 16.44 3.54 6.69
C VAL A 201 15.87 4.82 7.26
N GLU A 202 16.56 5.94 7.05
CA GLU A 202 16.07 7.25 7.48
C GLU A 202 14.97 7.81 6.56
N SER A 203 15.05 7.51 5.26
CA SER A 203 14.13 8.00 4.24
C SER A 203 14.02 7.03 3.05
N PHE A 204 12.99 7.20 2.21
CA PHE A 204 12.89 6.44 0.95
C PHE A 204 14.07 6.70 0.01
N ALA A 205 14.51 7.96 -0.08
CA ALA A 205 15.68 8.36 -0.85
C ALA A 205 16.95 7.65 -0.35
N ASP A 206 17.22 7.63 0.96
CA ASP A 206 18.37 6.91 1.49
C ASP A 206 18.27 5.40 1.25
N GLY A 207 17.08 4.84 1.43
CA GLY A 207 16.81 3.44 1.13
C GLY A 207 17.16 3.06 -0.31
N LEU A 208 16.74 3.89 -1.27
CA LEU A 208 17.06 3.74 -2.69
C LEU A 208 18.56 3.92 -2.97
N LYS A 209 19.14 5.02 -2.52
CA LYS A 209 20.54 5.38 -2.76
C LYS A 209 21.51 4.28 -2.33
N PHE A 210 21.29 3.71 -1.15
CA PHE A 210 22.13 2.62 -0.64
C PHE A 210 21.69 1.27 -1.21
N GLY A 211 20.40 1.07 -1.45
CA GLY A 211 19.86 -0.16 -2.06
C GLY A 211 20.43 -0.42 -3.44
N LEU A 212 20.63 0.61 -4.27
CA LEU A 212 21.24 0.48 -5.61
C LEU A 212 22.68 -0.05 -5.60
N ARG A 213 23.35 -0.08 -4.45
CA ARG A 213 24.69 -0.65 -4.29
C ARG A 213 24.68 -2.07 -3.71
N GLN A 214 23.50 -2.64 -3.53
CA GLN A 214 23.29 -3.97 -2.96
C GLN A 214 22.90 -5.00 -4.03
N ASP A 215 23.31 -4.73 -5.28
CA ASP A 215 23.09 -5.56 -6.46
C ASP A 215 21.62 -5.93 -6.74
N PRO A 216 20.63 -5.01 -6.60
CA PRO A 216 19.24 -5.36 -6.82
C PRO A 216 18.93 -5.59 -8.30
N ASP A 217 18.03 -6.54 -8.57
CA ASP A 217 17.34 -6.64 -9.86
C ASP A 217 16.01 -5.87 -9.80
N VAL A 218 15.33 -5.95 -8.65
CA VAL A 218 13.99 -5.42 -8.44
C VAL A 218 13.96 -4.56 -7.18
N ILE A 219 13.36 -3.37 -7.30
CA ILE A 219 13.22 -2.43 -6.20
C ILE A 219 11.75 -2.07 -6.01
N LEU A 220 11.23 -2.26 -4.80
CA LEU A 220 9.93 -1.74 -4.39
C LEU A 220 10.13 -0.52 -3.50
N VAL A 221 9.60 0.62 -3.92
CA VAL A 221 9.56 1.85 -3.13
C VAL A 221 8.12 2.10 -2.72
N GLY A 222 7.84 2.03 -1.42
CA GLY A 222 6.48 2.08 -0.86
C GLY A 222 5.63 3.19 -1.45
N GLU A 223 6.17 4.39 -1.58
CA GLU A 223 5.54 5.50 -2.29
C GLU A 223 6.53 6.59 -2.69
N ILE A 224 6.13 7.42 -3.66
CA ILE A 224 6.84 8.64 -4.03
C ILE A 224 6.05 9.85 -3.53
N ARG A 225 6.60 10.56 -2.54
CA ARG A 225 6.02 11.79 -1.96
C ARG A 225 6.78 13.07 -2.31
N ASP A 226 8.07 12.94 -2.60
CA ASP A 226 8.99 14.05 -2.81
C ASP A 226 9.84 13.87 -4.07
N ARG A 227 10.49 14.98 -4.45
CA ARG A 227 11.34 15.08 -5.64
C ARG A 227 12.53 14.13 -5.60
N GLU A 228 13.14 13.98 -4.43
CA GLU A 228 14.38 13.22 -4.28
C GLU A 228 14.13 11.73 -4.53
N THR A 229 13.10 11.18 -3.89
CA THR A 229 12.65 9.81 -4.10
C THR A 229 12.24 9.57 -5.55
N ALA A 230 11.52 10.52 -6.16
CA ALA A 230 11.12 10.44 -7.57
C ALA A 230 12.33 10.37 -8.52
N GLN A 231 13.33 11.22 -8.30
CA GLN A 231 14.55 11.25 -9.11
C GLN A 231 15.31 9.94 -9.01
N MET A 232 15.47 9.39 -7.80
CA MET A 232 16.17 8.13 -7.60
C MET A 232 15.42 6.95 -8.23
N ALA A 233 14.09 6.92 -8.14
CA ALA A 233 13.29 5.89 -8.79
C ALA A 233 13.43 5.94 -10.33
N LEU A 234 13.45 7.14 -10.93
CA LEU A 234 13.73 7.29 -12.36
C LEU A 234 15.14 6.80 -12.72
N SER A 235 16.16 7.23 -11.99
CA SER A 235 17.55 6.82 -12.26
C SER A 235 17.75 5.31 -12.09
N ALA A 236 17.09 4.68 -11.10
CA ALA A 236 17.10 3.23 -10.94
C ALA A 236 16.48 2.53 -12.16
N ALA A 237 15.31 2.98 -12.60
CA ALA A 237 14.64 2.45 -13.77
C ALA A 237 15.46 2.63 -15.06
N GLU A 238 16.13 3.78 -15.23
CA GLU A 238 17.01 4.06 -16.40
C GLU A 238 18.26 3.20 -16.42
N THR A 239 18.75 2.78 -15.25
CA THR A 239 19.97 1.97 -15.10
C THR A 239 19.71 0.46 -15.18
N GLY A 240 18.50 0.06 -15.64
CA GLY A 240 18.17 -1.33 -15.93
C GLY A 240 17.50 -2.09 -14.79
N HIS A 241 17.07 -1.41 -13.71
CA HIS A 241 16.34 -2.04 -12.62
C HIS A 241 14.84 -2.04 -12.89
N LEU A 242 14.14 -3.06 -12.43
CA LEU A 242 12.68 -3.03 -12.37
C LEU A 242 12.23 -2.37 -11.06
N VAL A 243 11.58 -1.21 -11.17
CA VAL A 243 11.14 -0.40 -10.03
C VAL A 243 9.63 -0.42 -9.93
N PHE A 244 9.13 -0.88 -8.79
CA PHE A 244 7.72 -0.77 -8.40
C PHE A 244 7.55 0.36 -7.40
N THR A 245 6.50 1.16 -7.57
CA THR A 245 6.18 2.19 -6.58
C THR A 245 4.70 2.54 -6.52
N THR A 246 4.31 3.39 -5.57
CA THR A 246 2.98 3.94 -5.48
C THR A 246 2.90 5.46 -5.52
N LEU A 247 1.76 5.94 -6.00
CA LEU A 247 1.31 7.32 -5.88
C LEU A 247 -0.12 7.35 -5.32
N HIS A 248 -0.54 8.50 -4.81
CA HIS A 248 -1.91 8.72 -4.33
C HIS A 248 -2.69 9.59 -5.31
N THR A 249 -2.95 9.06 -6.50
CA THR A 249 -3.83 9.69 -7.51
C THR A 249 -5.04 8.80 -7.82
N ARG A 250 -6.03 9.35 -8.51
CA ARG A 250 -7.30 8.65 -8.78
C ARG A 250 -7.32 7.90 -10.11
N ASP A 251 -6.38 8.20 -11.00
CA ASP A 251 -6.29 7.70 -12.37
C ASP A 251 -4.85 7.79 -12.89
N VAL A 252 -4.63 7.19 -14.06
CA VAL A 252 -3.31 7.11 -14.70
C VAL A 252 -2.80 8.48 -15.18
N LYS A 253 -3.69 9.37 -15.67
CA LYS A 253 -3.32 10.74 -16.08
C LYS A 253 -2.82 11.55 -14.89
N GLY A 254 -3.56 11.50 -13.78
CA GLY A 254 -3.20 12.16 -12.55
C GLY A 254 -1.88 11.65 -11.98
N ALA A 255 -1.57 10.35 -12.13
CA ALA A 255 -0.26 9.82 -11.73
C ALA A 255 0.89 10.49 -12.50
N ILE A 256 0.76 10.64 -13.82
CA ILE A 256 1.76 11.30 -14.67
C ILE A 256 1.92 12.78 -14.28
N SER A 257 0.80 13.51 -14.14
CA SER A 257 0.82 14.92 -13.70
C SER A 257 1.46 15.07 -12.32
N ARG A 258 1.00 14.28 -11.34
CA ARG A 258 1.49 14.34 -9.97
C ARG A 258 2.97 14.06 -9.87
N PHE A 259 3.48 13.12 -10.67
CA PHE A 259 4.90 12.80 -10.75
C PHE A 259 5.70 14.01 -11.25
N ALA A 260 5.28 14.63 -12.35
CA ALA A 260 5.93 15.83 -12.88
C ALA A 260 5.85 17.02 -11.89
N ASP A 261 4.73 17.18 -11.19
CA ASP A 261 4.49 18.26 -10.22
C ASP A 261 5.35 18.17 -8.95
N LEU A 262 6.09 17.07 -8.74
CA LEU A 262 7.12 16.99 -7.70
C LEU A 262 8.34 17.88 -8.02
N PHE A 263 8.47 18.31 -9.27
CA PHE A 263 9.62 19.04 -9.76
C PHE A 263 9.27 20.50 -10.09
N PRO A 264 10.25 21.42 -9.96
CA PRO A 264 10.11 22.80 -10.41
C PRO A 264 9.67 22.90 -11.89
N GLN A 265 8.86 23.92 -12.21
CA GLN A 265 8.22 24.05 -13.53
C GLN A 265 9.21 24.08 -14.71
N ASP A 266 10.39 24.66 -14.50
CA ASP A 266 11.45 24.80 -15.50
C ASP A 266 12.05 23.47 -15.95
N VAL A 267 11.98 22.42 -15.11
CA VAL A 267 12.52 21.08 -15.44
C VAL A 267 11.43 20.04 -15.73
N GLN A 268 10.15 20.38 -15.64
CA GLN A 268 9.06 19.40 -15.80
C GLN A 268 9.01 18.76 -17.20
N SER A 269 9.42 19.48 -18.26
CA SER A 269 9.51 18.90 -19.61
C SER A 269 10.53 17.78 -19.68
N ASP A 270 11.65 17.95 -19.00
CA ASP A 270 12.75 16.99 -18.98
C ASP A 270 12.35 15.78 -18.13
N VAL A 271 11.72 16.02 -16.99
CA VAL A 271 11.15 14.95 -16.13
C VAL A 271 10.10 14.14 -16.88
N ARG A 272 9.20 14.78 -17.64
CA ARG A 272 8.25 14.05 -18.50
C ARG A 272 8.97 13.22 -19.56
N SER A 273 10.09 13.71 -20.07
CA SER A 273 10.89 12.98 -21.05
C SER A 273 11.58 11.76 -20.47
N GLN A 274 12.17 11.88 -19.28
CA GLN A 274 12.72 10.76 -18.52
C GLN A 274 11.63 9.75 -18.16
N LEU A 275 10.51 10.23 -17.62
CA LEU A 275 9.37 9.37 -17.28
C LEU A 275 8.85 8.61 -18.50
N ALA A 276 8.74 9.25 -19.67
CA ALA A 276 8.29 8.59 -20.89
C ALA A 276 9.24 7.49 -21.39
N LEU A 277 10.53 7.54 -21.05
CA LEU A 277 11.53 6.51 -21.40
C LEU A 277 11.48 5.35 -20.40
N SER A 278 11.39 5.68 -19.12
CA SER A 278 11.54 4.75 -18.00
C SER A 278 10.23 4.04 -17.64
N LEU A 279 9.07 4.68 -17.83
CA LEU A 279 7.77 4.11 -17.49
C LEU A 279 7.47 2.88 -18.35
N ARG A 280 6.91 1.84 -17.71
CA ARG A 280 6.39 0.63 -18.36
C ARG A 280 4.88 0.53 -18.24
N ALA A 281 4.36 0.77 -17.04
CA ALA A 281 2.92 0.72 -16.79
C ALA A 281 2.48 1.60 -15.62
N ILE A 282 1.21 2.03 -15.67
CA ILE A 282 0.50 2.61 -14.53
C ILE A 282 -0.79 1.83 -14.29
N ILE A 283 -1.02 1.43 -13.05
CA ILE A 283 -2.21 0.71 -12.62
C ILE A 283 -2.92 1.54 -11.56
N SER A 284 -4.06 2.12 -11.89
CA SER A 284 -4.90 2.83 -10.93
C SER A 284 -5.97 1.92 -10.34
N GLN A 285 -6.18 2.00 -9.02
CA GLN A 285 -7.00 1.07 -8.26
C GLN A 285 -8.10 1.78 -7.47
N ARG A 286 -9.28 1.16 -7.45
CA ARG A 286 -10.41 1.55 -6.60
C ARG A 286 -11.08 0.30 -6.03
N LEU A 287 -11.39 0.32 -4.73
CA LEU A 287 -12.20 -0.73 -4.10
C LEU A 287 -13.65 -0.27 -4.03
N LEU A 288 -14.53 -0.95 -4.76
CA LEU A 288 -15.95 -0.65 -4.82
C LEU A 288 -16.73 -1.50 -3.81
N PRO A 289 -17.79 -0.96 -3.19
CA PRO A 289 -18.71 -1.75 -2.38
C PRO A 289 -19.25 -2.96 -3.15
N GLY A 290 -19.40 -4.09 -2.44
CA GLY A 290 -20.03 -5.28 -3.00
C GLY A 290 -21.53 -5.10 -3.22
N TYR A 291 -22.15 -6.07 -3.88
CA TYR A 291 -23.58 -6.06 -4.19
C TYR A 291 -24.45 -5.95 -2.94
N GLU A 292 -24.10 -6.66 -1.87
CA GLU A 292 -24.78 -6.62 -0.57
C GLU A 292 -24.05 -5.70 0.40
N ARG A 293 -24.81 -5.06 1.30
CA ARG A 293 -24.23 -4.21 2.35
C ARG A 293 -23.36 -5.06 3.28
N GLY A 294 -22.13 -4.61 3.54
CA GLY A 294 -21.16 -5.32 4.36
C GLY A 294 -20.43 -6.45 3.63
N ALA A 295 -20.78 -6.75 2.37
CA ALA A 295 -20.04 -7.69 1.56
C ALA A 295 -18.64 -7.18 1.23
N LYS A 296 -17.79 -8.13 0.82
CA LYS A 296 -16.44 -7.86 0.36
C LYS A 296 -16.41 -6.81 -0.74
N ARG A 297 -15.44 -5.90 -0.66
CA ARG A 297 -15.19 -4.90 -1.71
C ARG A 297 -14.50 -5.53 -2.92
N HIS A 298 -14.80 -5.00 -4.11
CA HIS A 298 -14.25 -5.49 -5.36
C HIS A 298 -13.32 -4.48 -6.02
N LEU A 299 -12.19 -4.97 -6.54
CA LEU A 299 -11.18 -4.17 -7.19
C LEU A 299 -11.61 -3.78 -8.61
N ALA A 300 -11.72 -2.48 -8.85
CA ALA A 300 -11.79 -1.88 -10.17
C ALA A 300 -10.41 -1.32 -10.55
N LEU A 301 -10.01 -1.54 -11.80
CA LEU A 301 -8.69 -1.21 -12.32
C LEU A 301 -8.79 -0.28 -13.54
N GLU A 302 -7.83 0.63 -13.65
CA GLU A 302 -7.45 1.26 -14.89
C GLU A 302 -5.97 0.94 -15.15
N VAL A 303 -5.66 0.45 -16.34
CA VAL A 303 -4.34 -0.08 -16.71
C VAL A 303 -3.87 0.63 -17.96
N LEU A 304 -2.73 1.32 -17.83
CA LEU A 304 -2.04 1.99 -18.91
C LEU A 304 -0.67 1.32 -19.12
N TRP A 305 -0.40 0.84 -20.34
CA TRP A 305 0.92 0.42 -20.78
C TRP A 305 1.60 1.54 -21.55
N ASN A 306 2.88 1.80 -21.29
CA ASN A 306 3.62 2.88 -21.95
C ASN A 306 4.06 2.47 -23.36
N THR A 307 3.12 2.46 -24.31
CA THR A 307 3.40 2.26 -25.74
C THR A 307 4.02 3.51 -26.37
N HIS A 308 4.55 3.40 -27.59
CA HIS A 308 5.19 4.55 -28.27
C HIS A 308 4.28 5.81 -28.38
N PRO A 309 2.97 5.69 -28.71
CA PRO A 309 2.07 6.84 -28.69
C PRO A 309 1.88 7.44 -27.29
N ILE A 310 1.77 6.61 -26.25
CA ILE A 310 1.65 7.07 -24.86
C ILE A 310 2.92 7.81 -24.42
N ALA A 311 4.09 7.23 -24.67
CA ALA A 311 5.38 7.86 -24.36
C ALA A 311 5.51 9.23 -25.06
N THR A 312 5.04 9.34 -26.31
CA THR A 312 5.01 10.61 -27.04
C THR A 312 4.04 11.61 -26.41
N GLY A 313 2.86 11.17 -26.01
CA GLY A 313 1.88 12.00 -25.29
C GLY A 313 2.43 12.54 -23.97
N ILE A 314 3.13 11.70 -23.20
CA ILE A 314 3.81 12.08 -21.94
C ILE A 314 4.88 13.14 -22.22
N ARG A 315 5.80 12.90 -23.16
CA ARG A 315 6.85 13.87 -23.54
C ARG A 315 6.29 15.24 -23.89
N GLN A 316 5.22 15.26 -24.69
CA GLN A 316 4.60 16.49 -25.17
C GLN A 316 3.63 17.13 -24.15
N GLY A 317 3.38 16.49 -23.00
CA GLY A 317 2.40 16.95 -22.01
C GLY A 317 0.94 16.86 -22.49
N LYS A 318 0.65 16.11 -23.57
CA LYS A 318 -0.69 15.97 -24.17
C LYS A 318 -1.48 14.84 -23.53
N LEU A 319 -1.68 14.93 -22.21
CA LEU A 319 -2.27 13.85 -21.41
C LEU A 319 -3.74 13.56 -21.77
N GLU A 320 -4.48 14.52 -22.32
CA GLU A 320 -5.88 14.28 -22.74
C GLU A 320 -6.00 13.24 -23.84
N SER A 321 -4.97 13.06 -24.66
CA SER A 321 -4.96 11.99 -25.68
C SER A 321 -4.97 10.59 -25.07
N ILE A 322 -4.49 10.42 -23.82
CA ILE A 322 -4.36 9.13 -23.13
C ILE A 322 -5.72 8.47 -22.91
N ASP A 323 -6.77 9.26 -22.62
CA ASP A 323 -8.13 8.71 -22.43
C ASP A 323 -8.62 7.97 -23.68
N ASN A 324 -8.39 8.54 -24.86
CA ASN A 324 -8.76 7.91 -26.13
C ASN A 324 -7.98 6.59 -26.35
N TYR A 325 -6.70 6.55 -25.99
CA TYR A 325 -5.89 5.33 -26.09
C TYR A 325 -6.39 4.23 -25.14
N LEU A 326 -6.71 4.57 -23.88
CA LEU A 326 -7.27 3.63 -22.90
C LEU A 326 -8.56 2.98 -23.40
N MET A 327 -9.40 3.73 -24.13
CA MET A 327 -10.67 3.20 -24.65
C MET A 327 -10.50 2.31 -25.89
N THR A 328 -9.52 2.60 -26.74
CA THR A 328 -9.40 2.00 -28.08
C THR A 328 -8.39 0.87 -28.18
N HIS A 329 -7.39 0.79 -27.30
CA HIS A 329 -6.25 -0.14 -27.41
C HIS A 329 -6.32 -1.30 -26.41
N ARG A 330 -7.48 -1.96 -26.31
CA ARG A 330 -7.67 -3.12 -25.41
C ARG A 330 -6.75 -4.30 -25.75
N SER A 331 -6.41 -4.48 -27.02
CA SER A 331 -5.48 -5.52 -27.49
C SER A 331 -4.10 -5.43 -26.84
N ASP A 332 -3.68 -4.23 -26.44
CA ASP A 332 -2.38 -3.99 -25.83
C ASP A 332 -2.39 -4.27 -24.31
N GLY A 333 -3.54 -4.71 -23.79
CA GLY A 333 -3.78 -4.95 -22.36
C GLY A 333 -4.21 -3.70 -21.59
N MET A 334 -4.65 -2.64 -22.29
CA MET A 334 -5.22 -1.45 -21.67
C MET A 334 -6.59 -1.74 -21.08
N ILE A 335 -6.88 -1.15 -19.92
CA ILE A 335 -8.19 -1.26 -19.26
C ILE A 335 -8.59 0.14 -18.80
N SER A 336 -9.76 0.63 -19.20
CA SER A 336 -10.33 1.84 -18.60
C SER A 336 -11.10 1.51 -17.33
N PHE A 337 -11.20 2.48 -16.40
CA PHE A 337 -12.02 2.29 -15.20
C PHE A 337 -13.46 1.91 -15.54
N ASP A 338 -14.07 2.60 -16.51
CA ASP A 338 -15.46 2.36 -16.90
C ASP A 338 -15.66 0.92 -17.39
N GLU A 339 -14.71 0.37 -18.15
CA GLU A 339 -14.78 -1.03 -18.57
C GLU A 339 -14.62 -1.97 -17.38
N SER A 340 -13.67 -1.71 -16.47
CA SER A 340 -13.50 -2.53 -15.27
C SER A 340 -14.75 -2.53 -14.39
N VAL A 341 -15.39 -1.38 -14.20
CA VAL A 341 -16.64 -1.23 -13.43
C VAL A 341 -17.77 -1.99 -14.13
N ARG A 342 -17.90 -1.86 -15.45
CA ARG A 342 -18.88 -2.61 -16.26
C ARG A 342 -18.70 -4.11 -16.09
N GLN A 343 -17.48 -4.64 -16.11
CA GLN A 343 -17.23 -6.08 -15.91
C GLN A 343 -17.62 -6.54 -14.50
N LEU A 344 -17.36 -5.73 -13.47
CA LEU A 344 -17.83 -6.02 -12.10
C LEU A 344 -19.35 -6.02 -12.00
N TYR A 345 -20.02 -5.10 -12.69
CA TYR A 345 -21.49 -5.03 -12.74
C TYR A 345 -22.10 -6.24 -13.46
N LEU A 346 -21.60 -6.57 -14.66
CA LEU A 346 -22.06 -7.71 -15.45
C LEU A 346 -21.84 -9.04 -14.73
N SER A 347 -20.77 -9.16 -13.94
CA SER A 347 -20.51 -10.32 -13.08
C SER A 347 -21.26 -10.31 -11.75
N LYS A 348 -22.20 -9.37 -11.54
CA LYS A 348 -23.03 -9.20 -10.33
C LYS A 348 -22.22 -9.03 -9.03
N LYS A 349 -20.99 -8.53 -9.13
CA LYS A 349 -20.14 -8.26 -7.96
C LYS A 349 -20.51 -6.96 -7.26
N ILE A 350 -21.02 -5.99 -8.02
CA ILE A 350 -21.44 -4.68 -7.52
C ILE A 350 -22.89 -4.38 -7.95
N SER A 351 -23.58 -3.52 -7.19
CA SER A 351 -24.92 -3.09 -7.55
C SER A 351 -24.93 -2.14 -8.75
N ARG A 352 -26.09 -1.98 -9.40
CA ARG A 352 -26.27 -1.00 -10.48
C ARG A 352 -25.97 0.43 -10.00
N GLU A 353 -26.45 0.78 -8.81
CA GLU A 353 -26.20 2.08 -8.20
C GLU A 353 -24.70 2.32 -7.99
N THR A 354 -23.96 1.33 -7.47
CA THR A 354 -22.51 1.43 -7.31
C THR A 354 -21.82 1.60 -8.66
N ALA A 355 -22.26 0.89 -9.70
CA ALA A 355 -21.70 1.01 -11.03
C ALA A 355 -21.94 2.43 -11.62
N GLU A 356 -23.17 2.93 -11.57
CA GLU A 356 -23.54 4.26 -12.10
C GLU A 356 -22.78 5.40 -11.40
N GLN A 357 -22.46 5.27 -10.11
CA GLN A 357 -21.67 6.25 -9.37
C GLN A 357 -20.16 6.23 -9.69
N ASN A 358 -19.66 5.17 -10.33
CA ASN A 358 -18.23 4.94 -10.52
C ASN A 358 -17.78 4.90 -12.00
N VAL A 359 -18.70 5.04 -12.95
CA VAL A 359 -18.40 5.25 -14.37
C VAL A 359 -18.46 6.73 -14.76
N ARG A 360 -17.72 7.15 -15.78
CA ARG A 360 -17.83 8.52 -16.33
C ARG A 360 -19.16 8.71 -17.07
N GLU A 361 -19.59 7.72 -17.84
CA GLU A 361 -20.85 7.74 -18.59
C GLU A 361 -21.68 6.49 -18.32
N ALA A 362 -22.89 6.64 -17.78
CA ALA A 362 -23.80 5.52 -17.49
C ALA A 362 -24.16 4.68 -18.73
N SER A 363 -24.07 5.26 -19.93
CA SER A 363 -24.34 4.57 -21.20
C SER A 363 -23.45 3.33 -21.41
N ILE A 364 -22.25 3.32 -20.83
CA ILE A 364 -21.30 2.20 -20.97
C ILE A 364 -21.81 0.92 -20.31
N LEU A 365 -22.66 1.02 -19.28
CA LEU A 365 -23.20 -0.14 -18.56
C LEU A 365 -24.19 -0.97 -19.40
N HIS A 366 -24.66 -0.43 -20.52
CA HIS A 366 -25.62 -1.05 -21.43
C HIS A 366 -25.01 -1.53 -22.75
N ARG A 367 -23.76 -1.15 -23.03
CA ARG A 367 -22.98 -1.69 -24.14
C ARG A 367 -22.46 -3.08 -23.78
#